data_AF-A0AAQ0QG98-F1
#
_entry.id   AF-A0AAQ0QG98-F1
#
_cell.length_a   1.000
_cell.length_b   1.000
_cell.length_c   1.000
_cell.angle_alpha   90.00
_cell.angle_beta   90.00
_cell.angle_gamma   90.00
#
_symmetry.space_group_name_H-M   'P 1'
#
loop_
_entity.id
_entity.type
_entity.pdbx_description
1 polymer ?
#
loop_
_entity_poly.entity_id
_entity_poly.type
_entity_poly.pdbx_seq_one_letter_code
_entity_poly.pdbx_strand_id
1 'polypeptide(L)'
;MGAIHTSDIIYATLSQHGREIAAYRFSGMTTMSELLRQIRNAAAGCIGLVNVRLRNSTQGWTLARSLMLAPTAASVQLSLF
;
A
#
# COMPACT_ATOMS: atom_id res chain seq x y z
N MET A 1 -7.48 -5.41 15.83
CA MET A 1 -7.51 -4.82 14.46
C MET A 1 -8.96 -4.58 14.12
N GLY A 2 -9.34 -3.36 13.70
CA GLY A 2 -10.70 -3.08 13.24
C GLY A 2 -10.95 -3.72 11.88
N ALA A 3 -12.18 -4.17 11.62
CA ALA A 3 -12.58 -4.60 10.29
C ALA A 3 -12.50 -3.41 9.31
N ILE A 4 -12.32 -3.66 8.01
CA ILE A 4 -12.47 -2.63 6.99
C ILE A 4 -13.86 -2.78 6.39
N HIS A 5 -14.64 -1.70 6.40
CA HIS A 5 -15.96 -1.63 5.77
C HIS A 5 -15.90 -0.81 4.49
N THR A 6 -16.81 -1.09 3.55
CA THR A 6 -16.85 -0.40 2.24
C THR A 6 -17.05 1.11 2.37
N SER A 7 -17.77 1.55 3.40
CA SER A 7 -18.01 2.96 3.72
C SER A 7 -16.83 3.67 4.38
N ASP A 8 -15.76 2.93 4.73
CA ASP A 8 -14.62 3.53 5.40
C ASP A 8 -13.79 4.40 4.45
N ILE A 9 -13.29 5.50 5.00
CA ILE A 9 -12.31 6.36 4.35
C ILE A 9 -10.97 6.11 5.01
N ILE A 10 -10.02 5.58 4.24
CA ILE A 10 -8.69 5.24 4.71
C ILE A 10 -7.66 6.13 4.02
N TYR A 11 -6.85 6.81 4.82
CA TYR A 11 -5.70 7.56 4.35
C TYR A 11 -4.45 6.68 4.48
N ALA A 12 -3.68 6.56 3.42
CA ALA A 12 -2.44 5.80 3.41
C ALA A 12 -1.27 6.74 3.08
N THR A 13 -0.37 6.91 4.04
CA THR A 13 0.87 7.65 3.87
C THR A 13 2.02 6.67 3.71
N LEU A 14 2.80 6.84 2.65
CA LEU A 14 4.00 6.07 2.38
C LEU A 14 5.21 6.96 2.66
N SER A 15 6.17 6.45 3.41
CA SER A 15 7.44 7.11 3.65
C SER A 15 8.63 6.18 3.45
N GLN A 16 9.70 6.71 2.87
CA GLN A 16 10.94 6.00 2.64
C GLN A 16 12.10 6.89 3.10
N HIS A 17 13.07 6.31 3.81
CA HIS A 17 14.18 7.05 4.43
C HIS A 17 13.72 8.26 5.29
N GLY A 18 12.57 8.12 5.98
CA GLY A 18 12.00 9.19 6.80
C GLY A 18 11.29 10.31 6.02
N ARG A 19 11.27 10.26 4.69
CA ARG A 19 10.58 11.22 3.83
C ARG A 19 9.27 10.64 3.32
N GLU A 20 8.20 11.43 3.36
CA GLU A 20 6.95 11.07 2.70
C GLU A 20 7.16 11.03 1.18
N ILE A 21 6.86 9.88 0.59
CA ILE A 21 6.98 9.65 -0.86
C ILE A 21 5.62 9.75 -1.56
N ALA A 22 4.54 9.40 -0.86
CA ALA A 22 3.19 9.46 -1.40
C ALA A 22 2.14 9.45 -0.29
N ALA A 23 0.99 10.06 -0.56
CA ALA A 23 -0.19 9.96 0.26
C ALA A 23 -1.40 9.64 -0.63
N TYR A 24 -2.20 8.66 -0.20
CA TYR A 24 -3.36 8.19 -0.94
C TYR A 24 -4.61 8.22 -0.07
N ARG A 25 -5.75 8.43 -0.70
CA ARG A 25 -7.07 8.30 -0.08
C ARG A 25 -7.82 7.16 -0.73
N PHE A 26 -8.27 6.24 0.11
CA PHE A 26 -8.92 5.00 -0.26
C PHE A 26 -10.35 4.97 0.29
N SER A 27 -11.30 4.50 -0.51
CA SER A 27 -12.69 4.26 -0.12
C SER A 27 -13.26 3.07 -0.89
N GLY A 28 -14.30 2.41 -0.37
CA GLY A 28 -14.95 1.29 -1.06
C GLY A 28 -14.27 -0.08 -0.86
N MET A 29 -13.16 -0.15 -0.11
CA MET A 29 -12.48 -1.40 0.21
C MET A 29 -13.20 -2.18 1.31
N THR A 30 -13.20 -3.50 1.20
CA THR A 30 -13.78 -4.41 2.21
C THR A 30 -12.73 -5.24 2.94
N THR A 31 -11.49 -5.27 2.42
CA THR A 31 -10.41 -6.09 3.00
C THR A 31 -9.08 -5.35 3.02
N MET A 32 -8.23 -5.75 3.97
CA MET A 32 -6.86 -5.24 4.08
C MET A 32 -6.00 -5.66 2.89
N SER A 33 -6.22 -6.87 2.36
CA SER A 33 -5.49 -7.40 1.21
C SER A 33 -5.67 -6.54 -0.04
N GLU A 34 -6.91 -6.14 -0.32
CA GLU A 34 -7.22 -5.24 -1.43
C GLU A 34 -6.55 -3.87 -1.28
N LEU A 35 -6.59 -3.32 -0.06
CA LEU A 35 -5.94 -2.05 0.24
C LEU A 35 -4.42 -2.13 0.08
N LEU A 36 -3.78 -3.20 0.55
CA LEU A 36 -2.34 -3.43 0.36
C LEU A 36 -1.97 -3.65 -1.10
N ARG A 37 -2.84 -4.30 -1.88
CA ARG A 37 -2.67 -4.47 -3.33
C ARG A 37 -2.70 -3.12 -4.03
N GLN A 38 -3.67 -2.27 -3.71
CA GLN A 38 -3.74 -0.92 -4.27
C GLN A 38 -2.53 -0.07 -3.88
N ILE A 39 -2.10 -0.12 -2.62
CA ILE A 39 -0.89 0.58 -2.16
C ILE A 39 0.34 0.09 -2.91
N ARG A 40 0.48 -1.22 -3.10
CA ARG A 40 1.59 -1.80 -3.87
C ARG A 40 1.57 -1.31 -5.32
N ASN A 41 0.41 -1.32 -5.97
CA ASN A 41 0.27 -0.83 -7.34
C ASN A 41 0.58 0.66 -7.46
N ALA A 42 0.10 1.46 -6.51
CA ALA A 42 0.37 2.89 -6.46
C ALA A 42 1.84 3.19 -6.14
N ALA A 43 2.51 2.31 -5.40
CA ALA A 43 3.93 2.38 -5.08
C ALA A 43 4.83 1.60 -6.06
N ALA A 44 4.33 1.18 -7.23
CA ALA A 44 5.08 0.34 -8.17
C ALA A 44 6.38 0.98 -8.69
N GLY A 45 6.51 2.30 -8.61
CA GLY A 45 7.74 3.04 -8.92
C GLY A 45 8.76 3.09 -7.76
N CYS A 46 8.42 2.59 -6.58
CA CYS A 46 9.27 2.59 -5.40
C CYS A 46 9.79 1.18 -5.12
N ILE A 47 11.10 1.06 -4.96
CA ILE A 47 11.77 -0.20 -4.64
C ILE A 47 12.43 -0.08 -3.26
N GLY A 48 12.43 -1.17 -2.51
CA GLY A 48 13.07 -1.26 -1.20
C GLY A 48 12.09 -1.12 -0.04
N LEU A 49 12.63 -0.77 1.14
CA LEU A 49 11.86 -0.66 2.37
C LEU A 49 11.01 0.61 2.35
N VAL A 50 9.70 0.47 2.56
CA VAL A 50 8.74 1.57 2.65
C VAL A 50 7.92 1.42 3.91
N ASN A 51 7.78 2.50 4.68
CA ASN A 51 6.87 2.58 5.80
C ASN A 51 5.49 3.03 5.32
N VAL A 52 4.47 2.24 5.62
CA VAL A 52 3.09 2.52 5.27
C VAL A 52 2.32 2.81 6.55
N ARG A 53 1.74 4.00 6.64
CA ARG A 53 0.86 4.43 7.72
C ARG A 53 -0.55 4.58 7.19
N LEU A 54 -1.45 3.73 7.67
CA LEU A 54 -2.86 3.71 7.35
C LEU A 54 -3.65 4.35 8.48
N ARG A 55 -4.56 5.26 8.16
CA ARG A 55 -5.50 5.85 9.11
C ARG A 55 -6.91 5.69 8.58
N ASN A 56 -7.71 4.87 9.26
CA ASN A 56 -9.14 4.82 9.02
C ASN A 56 -9.79 6.01 9.73
N SER A 57 -10.29 6.97 8.96
CA SER A 57 -10.92 8.17 9.51
C SER A 57 -12.33 7.90 10.01
N THR A 58 -13.00 6.85 9.52
CA THR A 58 -14.36 6.50 9.88
C THR A 58 -14.40 5.74 11.21
N GLN A 59 -13.53 4.75 11.38
CA GLN A 59 -13.45 3.95 12.61
C GLN A 59 -12.37 4.43 13.60
N GLY A 60 -11.58 5.43 13.21
CA GLY A 60 -10.60 6.08 14.08
C GLY A 60 -9.28 5.32 14.33
N TRP A 61 -9.13 4.10 13.83
CA TRP A 61 -7.90 3.33 14.02
C TRP A 61 -6.77 3.74 13.08
N THR A 62 -5.53 3.50 13.51
CA THR A 62 -4.32 3.73 12.71
C THR A 62 -3.45 2.47 12.76
N LEU A 63 -2.83 2.12 11.63
CA LEU A 63 -1.91 1.01 11.47
C LEU A 63 -0.63 1.51 10.80
N ALA A 64 0.53 1.27 11.39
CA ALA A 64 1.80 1.52 10.74
C ALA A 64 2.53 0.19 10.52
N ARG A 65 3.07 -0.02 9.32
CA ARG A 65 3.86 -1.22 9.00
C ARG A 65 4.92 -0.90 7.95
N SER A 66 6.08 -1.54 8.08
CA SER A 66 7.09 -1.53 7.03
C SER A 66 6.79 -2.64 6.02
N LEU A 67 6.93 -2.33 4.75
CA LEU A 67 6.77 -3.23 3.62
C LEU A 67 8.03 -3.18 2.77
N MET A 68 8.53 -4.35 2.36
CA MET A 68 9.57 -4.44 1.34
C MET A 68 8.88 -4.49 -0.03
N LEU A 69 9.09 -3.45 -0.84
CA LEU A 69 8.64 -3.41 -2.23
C LEU A 69 9.75 -3.98 -3.12
N ALA A 70 9.49 -5.13 -3.73
CA ALA A 70 10.36 -5.70 -4.74
C ALA A 70 10.02 -5.09 -6.11
N PRO A 71 11.00 -4.94 -7.01
CA PRO A 71 10.70 -4.63 -8.41
C PRO A 71 9.76 -5.70 -8.94
N THR A 72 8.72 -5.28 -9.67
CA THR A 72 7.92 -6.26 -10.42
C THR A 72 8.85 -6.85 -11.47
N ALA A 73 9.31 -8.08 -11.26
CA ALA A 73 10.16 -8.76 -12.23
C ALA A 73 9.37 -8.85 -13.54
N ALA A 74 9.78 -8.08 -14.54
CA ALA A 74 9.31 -8.29 -15.90
C ALA A 74 9.69 -9.73 -16.25
N SER A 75 8.70 -10.58 -16.53
CA SER A 75 8.94 -11.94 -16.96
C SER A 75 9.67 -11.88 -18.31
N VAL A 76 11.00 -11.96 -18.28
CA VAL A 76 11.80 -12.07 -19.49
C VAL A 76 11.59 -13.50 -20.00
N GLN A 77 10.74 -13.66 -21.01
CA GLN A 77 10.64 -14.92 -21.75
C GLN A 77 11.90 -15.06 -22.59
N LEU A 78 12.83 -15.90 -22.15
CA LEU A 78 13.98 -16.32 -22.95
C LEU A 78 13.50 -17.43 -23.88
N SER A 79 13.05 -17.08 -25.08
CA SER A 79 12.86 -18.06 -26.16
C SER A 79 14.24 -18.52 -26.63
N LEU A 80 14.58 -19.79 -26.42
CA LEU A 80 15.73 -20.43 -27.05
C LEU A 80 15.33 -20.83 -28.47
N PHE A 81 16.13 -20.39 -29.45
CA PHE A 81 16.00 -20.73 -30.87
C PHE A 81 16.23 -22.22 -31.11
#